data_AF-A0A2P8EJH9-F1
#
_entry.id   AF-A0A2P8EJH9-F1
#
_cell.length_a   1.000
_cell.length_b   1.000
_cell.length_c   1.000
_cell.angle_alpha   90.00
_cell.angle_beta   90.00
_cell.angle_gamma   90.00
#
_symmetry.space_group_name_H-M   'P 1'
#
loop_
_entity.id
_entity.type
_entity.pdbx_description
1 polymer ?
#
loop_
_entity_poly.entity_id
_entity_poly.type
_entity_poly.pdbx_seq_one_letter_code
_entity_poly.pdbx_strand_id
1 'polypeptide(L)'
;MGSYVNISVTNPGVNPSGILNLRDYFVQRKNRIEELVPSDPTSPDALDSYVKVFSRINKTLSQSGDEFGNHKRSFMLALLVVNWMQGQPIAKLIKDREKYEKKRGGTKSINTVVRNVLEDVEKYARFIVPKYMACYLEVLEAVARENQLEIDTSALEQLQVSLEFGVSSQTHLALIRLGLSRTSAIAVGALIADDSLTDEGARGP
;
A
#
# COMPACT_ATOMS: atom_id res chain seq x y z
N MET A 1 -5.01 -20.62 18.10
CA MET A 1 -6.07 -20.96 17.12
C MET A 1 -7.18 -19.91 17.06
N GLY A 2 -7.64 -19.38 18.19
CA GLY A 2 -8.66 -18.30 18.20
C GLY A 2 -8.24 -16.98 17.53
N SER A 3 -6.95 -16.63 17.54
CA SER A 3 -6.39 -15.45 16.86
C SER A 3 -6.67 -15.46 15.35
N TYR A 4 -6.24 -16.52 14.65
CA TYR A 4 -6.39 -16.63 13.19
C TYR A 4 -7.84 -16.80 12.71
N VAL A 5 -8.71 -17.38 13.55
CA VAL A 5 -10.15 -17.41 13.26
C VAL A 5 -10.71 -15.99 13.27
N ASN A 6 -10.33 -15.16 14.24
CA ASN A 6 -10.74 -13.75 14.28
C ASN A 6 -10.22 -12.97 13.07
N ILE A 7 -8.93 -13.11 12.73
CA ILE A 7 -8.32 -12.48 11.54
C ILE A 7 -9.10 -12.84 10.27
N SER A 8 -9.53 -14.09 10.13
CA SER A 8 -10.33 -14.52 8.97
C SER A 8 -11.72 -13.87 8.92
N VAL A 9 -12.31 -13.52 10.06
CA VAL A 9 -13.63 -12.87 10.14
C VAL A 9 -13.51 -11.38 9.87
N THR A 10 -12.45 -10.73 10.36
CA THR A 10 -12.19 -9.29 10.16
C THR A 10 -11.68 -8.95 8.75
N ASN A 11 -11.18 -9.95 8.00
CA ASN A 11 -10.64 -9.78 6.65
C ASN A 11 -11.47 -10.52 5.58
N PRO A 12 -12.71 -10.10 5.30
CA PRO A 12 -13.55 -10.75 4.29
C PRO A 12 -12.93 -10.64 2.89
N GLY A 13 -13.06 -11.71 2.10
CA GLY A 13 -12.50 -11.75 0.73
C GLY A 13 -10.99 -12.04 0.66
N VAL A 14 -10.37 -12.44 1.77
CA VAL A 14 -9.06 -13.10 1.83
C VAL A 14 -9.26 -14.62 1.91
N ASN A 15 -8.33 -15.41 1.36
CA ASN A 15 -8.39 -16.88 1.46
C ASN A 15 -8.11 -17.34 2.91
N PRO A 16 -9.07 -17.97 3.62
CA PRO A 16 -8.87 -18.40 5.01
C PRO A 16 -7.75 -19.42 5.19
N SER A 17 -7.60 -20.36 4.24
CA SER A 17 -6.47 -21.31 4.27
C SER A 17 -5.15 -20.61 3.95
N GLY A 18 -5.22 -19.55 3.13
CA GLY A 18 -4.09 -18.67 2.83
C GLY A 18 -3.51 -17.98 4.06
N ILE A 19 -4.35 -17.61 5.04
CA ILE A 19 -3.92 -17.04 6.32
C ILE A 19 -3.01 -18.01 7.07
N LEU A 20 -3.38 -19.30 7.11
CA LEU A 20 -2.58 -20.34 7.75
C LEU A 20 -1.26 -20.58 7.01
N ASN A 21 -1.29 -20.57 5.67
CA ASN A 21 -0.08 -20.68 4.85
C ASN A 21 0.88 -19.49 5.10
N LEU A 22 0.35 -18.27 5.22
CA LEU A 22 1.15 -17.09 5.52
C LEU A 22 1.76 -17.16 6.92
N ARG A 23 0.95 -17.57 7.92
CA ARG A 23 1.43 -17.84 9.28
C ARG A 23 2.59 -18.83 9.27
N ASP A 24 2.42 -19.98 8.62
CA ASP A 24 3.45 -21.02 8.59
C ASP A 24 4.74 -20.52 7.94
N TYR A 25 4.62 -19.73 6.88
CA TYR A 25 5.76 -19.06 6.26
C TYR A 25 6.46 -18.07 7.20
N PHE A 26 5.73 -17.28 7.99
CA PHE A 26 6.31 -16.37 8.98
C PHE A 26 6.98 -17.13 10.13
N VAL A 27 6.34 -18.18 10.65
CA VAL A 27 6.90 -19.03 11.71
C VAL A 27 8.23 -19.66 11.28
N GLN A 28 8.33 -20.13 10.03
CA GLN A 28 9.58 -20.67 9.47
C GLN A 28 10.71 -19.63 9.39
N ARG A 29 10.37 -18.34 9.36
CA ARG A 29 11.30 -17.21 9.24
C ARG A 29 11.37 -16.36 10.49
N LYS A 30 10.86 -16.84 11.62
CA LYS A 30 10.73 -16.06 12.86
C LYS A 30 12.02 -15.41 13.36
N ASN A 31 13.19 -16.00 13.06
CA ASN A 31 14.50 -15.45 13.43
C ASN A 31 14.92 -14.22 12.59
N ARG A 32 14.14 -13.87 11.56
CA ARG A 32 14.32 -12.73 10.64
C ARG A 32 12.96 -12.12 10.33
N ILE A 33 12.08 -12.06 11.33
CA ILE A 33 10.68 -11.65 11.15
C ILE A 33 10.59 -10.16 10.79
N GLU A 34 11.56 -9.37 11.23
CA GLU A 34 11.70 -7.95 10.95
C GLU A 34 11.84 -7.68 9.45
N GLU A 35 12.50 -8.59 8.70
CA GLU A 35 12.62 -8.51 7.23
C GLU A 35 11.30 -8.78 6.49
N LEU A 36 10.26 -9.19 7.22
CA LEU A 36 8.93 -9.43 6.70
C LEU A 36 8.00 -8.24 6.94
N VAL A 37 8.41 -7.28 7.79
CA VAL A 37 7.71 -6.02 7.97
C VAL A 37 7.83 -5.20 6.67
N PRO A 38 6.72 -4.73 6.09
CA PRO A 38 6.75 -3.80 4.97
C PRO A 38 7.50 -2.52 5.35
N SER A 39 8.29 -1.96 4.44
CA SER A 39 9.03 -0.74 4.70
C SER A 39 8.10 0.49 4.63
N ASP A 40 8.50 1.57 5.29
CA ASP A 40 7.81 2.87 5.16
C ASP A 40 7.67 3.26 3.67
N PRO A 41 6.49 3.73 3.20
CA PRO A 41 6.29 4.14 1.81
C PRO A 41 7.29 5.18 1.29
N THR A 42 7.84 6.01 2.16
CA THR A 42 8.83 7.06 1.85
C THR A 42 10.27 6.55 1.86
N SER A 43 10.51 5.33 2.35
CA SER A 43 11.83 4.74 2.43
C SER A 43 12.39 4.36 1.04
N PRO A 44 13.72 4.46 0.82
CA PRO A 44 14.34 4.07 -0.45
C PRO A 44 14.11 2.60 -0.86
N ASP A 45 13.86 1.71 0.10
CA ASP A 45 13.65 0.27 -0.11
C ASP A 45 12.16 -0.10 -0.28
N ALA A 46 11.23 0.86 -0.16
CA ALA A 46 9.78 0.63 -0.20
C ALA A 46 9.35 -0.18 -1.43
N LEU A 47 9.88 0.13 -2.61
CA LEU A 47 9.51 -0.56 -3.84
C LEU A 47 9.84 -2.06 -3.77
N ASP A 48 11.05 -2.42 -3.37
CA ASP A 48 11.47 -3.83 -3.28
C ASP A 48 10.69 -4.56 -2.17
N SER A 49 10.47 -3.88 -1.04
CA SER A 49 9.68 -4.38 0.07
C SER A 49 8.26 -4.74 -0.37
N TYR A 50 7.56 -3.84 -1.07
CA TYR A 50 6.19 -4.07 -1.53
C TYR A 50 6.10 -5.15 -2.62
N VAL A 51 7.09 -5.24 -3.51
CA VAL A 51 7.16 -6.34 -4.49
C VAL A 51 7.25 -7.69 -3.78
N LYS A 52 8.07 -7.81 -2.73
CA LYS A 52 8.18 -9.03 -1.93
C LYS A 52 6.87 -9.35 -1.21
N VAL A 53 6.22 -8.35 -0.62
CA VAL A 53 4.91 -8.51 0.05
C VAL A 53 3.85 -8.98 -0.94
N PHE A 54 3.74 -8.36 -2.11
CA PHE A 54 2.78 -8.77 -3.16
C PHE A 54 3.04 -10.20 -3.64
N SER A 55 4.31 -10.61 -3.76
CA SER A 55 4.66 -11.99 -4.10
C SER A 55 4.22 -12.99 -3.01
N ARG A 56 4.34 -12.63 -1.73
CA ARG A 56 3.85 -13.47 -0.62
C ARG A 56 2.33 -13.56 -0.66
N ILE A 57 1.63 -12.43 -0.82
CA ILE A 57 0.16 -12.39 -0.93
C ILE A 57 -0.34 -13.27 -2.07
N ASN A 58 0.26 -13.19 -3.26
CA ASN A 58 -0.11 -14.05 -4.38
C ASN A 58 0.03 -15.54 -4.03
N LYS A 59 1.09 -15.92 -3.30
CA LYS A 59 1.34 -17.32 -2.90
C LYS A 59 0.45 -17.82 -1.77
N THR A 60 -0.16 -16.91 -0.98
CA THR A 60 -0.87 -17.29 0.24
C THR A 60 -2.29 -16.73 0.29
N LEU A 61 -2.44 -15.42 0.50
CA LEU A 61 -3.71 -14.77 0.83
C LEU A 61 -4.66 -14.62 -0.37
N SER A 62 -4.12 -14.55 -1.60
CA SER A 62 -4.92 -14.42 -2.82
C SER A 62 -5.76 -15.67 -3.08
N GLN A 63 -7.01 -15.48 -3.50
CA GLN A 63 -7.88 -16.59 -3.91
C GLN A 63 -7.49 -17.15 -5.29
N SER A 64 -7.07 -16.28 -6.22
CA SER A 64 -6.68 -16.67 -7.57
C SER A 64 -5.23 -17.16 -7.66
N GLY A 65 -4.40 -16.82 -6.67
CA GLY A 65 -2.96 -17.08 -6.67
C GLY A 65 -2.14 -16.05 -7.46
N ASP A 66 -2.80 -15.05 -8.06
CA ASP A 66 -2.20 -14.11 -9.01
C ASP A 66 -2.83 -12.71 -8.97
N GLU A 67 -3.40 -12.27 -7.85
CA GLU A 67 -4.04 -10.95 -7.70
C GLU A 67 -3.15 -9.80 -8.21
N PHE A 68 -1.84 -9.84 -7.90
CA PHE A 68 -0.84 -8.87 -8.38
C PHE A 68 -0.14 -9.27 -9.68
N GLY A 69 -0.63 -10.32 -10.34
CA GLY A 69 -0.08 -10.94 -11.56
C GLY A 69 1.32 -11.51 -11.39
N ASN A 70 2.03 -11.64 -12.52
CA ASN A 70 3.43 -12.05 -12.53
C ASN A 70 4.35 -10.96 -11.93
N HIS A 71 5.63 -11.31 -11.70
CA HIS A 71 6.61 -10.41 -11.08
C HIS A 71 6.65 -9.01 -11.71
N LYS A 72 6.55 -8.93 -13.04
CA LYS A 72 6.54 -7.65 -13.76
C LYS A 72 5.30 -6.82 -13.45
N ARG A 73 4.12 -7.43 -13.39
CA ARG A 73 2.90 -6.74 -12.98
C ARG A 73 2.97 -6.31 -11.52
N SER A 74 3.48 -7.18 -10.64
CA SER A 74 3.67 -6.85 -9.22
C SER A 74 4.60 -5.65 -9.04
N PHE A 75 5.71 -5.59 -9.79
CA PHE A 75 6.61 -4.43 -9.80
C PHE A 75 5.91 -3.14 -10.25
N MET A 76 5.14 -3.19 -11.34
CA MET A 76 4.40 -2.01 -11.83
C MET A 76 3.35 -1.53 -10.82
N LEU A 77 2.66 -2.45 -10.15
CA LEU A 77 1.66 -2.12 -9.12
C LEU A 77 2.32 -1.59 -7.85
N ALA A 78 3.45 -2.17 -7.41
CA ALA A 78 4.19 -1.69 -6.25
C ALA A 78 4.71 -0.27 -6.50
N LEU A 79 5.26 0.01 -7.68
CA LEU A 79 5.69 1.36 -8.06
C LEU A 79 4.52 2.35 -8.07
N LEU A 80 3.36 1.95 -8.60
CA LEU A 80 2.16 2.79 -8.59
C LEU A 80 1.72 3.12 -7.17
N VAL A 81 1.67 2.11 -6.30
CA VAL A 81 1.19 2.21 -4.92
C VAL A 81 2.15 3.04 -4.05
N VAL A 82 3.45 2.81 -4.16
CA VAL A 82 4.48 3.60 -3.45
C VAL A 82 4.40 5.07 -3.89
N ASN A 83 4.40 5.35 -5.19
CA ASN A 83 4.29 6.72 -5.68
C ASN A 83 2.96 7.37 -5.27
N TRP A 84 1.87 6.59 -5.25
CA TRP A 84 0.56 7.05 -4.81
C TRP A 84 0.62 7.53 -3.35
N MET A 85 1.14 6.69 -2.44
CA MET A 85 1.27 7.03 -1.02
C MET A 85 2.21 8.22 -0.78
N GLN A 86 3.28 8.34 -1.57
CA GLN A 86 4.21 9.47 -1.53
C GLN A 86 3.62 10.78 -2.09
N GLY A 87 2.33 10.87 -2.37
CA GLY A 87 1.72 12.11 -2.85
C GLY A 87 2.04 12.44 -4.31
N GLN A 88 2.58 11.52 -5.11
CA GLN A 88 2.93 11.85 -6.50
C GLN A 88 1.66 12.21 -7.30
N PRO A 89 1.67 13.27 -8.13
CA PRO A 89 0.49 13.66 -8.91
C PRO A 89 0.05 12.56 -9.87
N ILE A 90 -1.27 12.36 -10.02
CA ILE A 90 -1.83 11.39 -10.98
C ILE A 90 -1.31 11.66 -12.40
N ALA A 91 -1.17 12.93 -12.79
CA ALA A 91 -0.59 13.32 -14.08
C ALA A 91 0.84 12.76 -14.29
N LYS A 92 1.65 12.70 -13.22
CA LYS A 92 2.97 12.09 -13.26
C LYS A 92 2.88 10.57 -13.41
N LEU A 93 1.99 9.91 -12.66
CA LEU A 93 1.76 8.46 -12.79
C LEU A 93 1.36 8.07 -14.24
N ILE A 94 0.48 8.87 -14.85
CA ILE A 94 0.06 8.71 -16.25
C ILE A 94 1.26 8.87 -17.20
N LYS A 95 2.04 9.95 -17.04
CA LYS A 95 3.22 10.22 -17.88
C LYS A 95 4.28 9.13 -17.77
N ASP A 96 4.52 8.62 -16.56
CA ASP A 96 5.49 7.56 -16.33
C ASP A 96 5.01 6.23 -16.97
N ARG A 97 3.72 5.91 -16.86
CA ARG A 97 3.11 4.74 -17.54
C ARG A 97 3.15 4.88 -19.06
N GLU A 98 2.85 6.05 -19.60
CA GLU A 98 2.91 6.33 -21.04
C GLU A 98 4.33 6.15 -21.58
N LYS A 99 5.33 6.72 -20.89
CA LYS A 99 6.75 6.57 -21.26
C LYS A 99 7.18 5.11 -21.27
N TYR A 100 6.73 4.33 -20.28
CA TYR A 100 7.01 2.90 -20.20
C TYR A 100 6.37 2.11 -21.35
N GLU A 101 5.10 2.36 -21.68
CA GLU A 101 4.40 1.69 -22.80
C GLU A 101 5.06 2.03 -24.15
N LYS A 102 5.39 3.32 -24.39
CA LYS A 102 6.08 3.77 -25.61
C LYS A 102 7.45 3.09 -25.78
N LYS A 103 8.23 2.98 -24.71
CA LYS A 103 9.53 2.28 -24.72
C LYS A 103 9.42 0.81 -25.13
N ARG A 104 8.26 0.19 -24.96
CA ARG A 104 8.02 -1.21 -25.33
C ARG A 104 7.38 -1.38 -26.72
N GLY A 105 7.29 -0.30 -27.50
CA GLY A 105 6.59 -0.31 -28.79
C GLY A 105 5.08 -0.46 -28.63
N GLY A 106 4.52 -0.11 -27.48
CA GLY A 106 3.08 -0.16 -27.24
C GLY A 106 2.32 0.83 -28.15
N THR A 107 1.21 0.37 -28.71
CA THR A 107 0.32 1.15 -29.59
C THR A 107 -0.90 1.75 -28.86
N LYS A 108 -0.95 1.62 -27.53
CA LYS A 108 -2.07 2.11 -26.71
C LYS A 108 -2.18 3.63 -26.83
N SER A 109 -3.42 4.11 -27.03
CA SER A 109 -3.70 5.55 -27.01
C SER A 109 -3.46 6.14 -25.61
N ILE A 110 -3.15 7.44 -25.55
CA ILE A 110 -3.04 8.15 -24.26
C ILE A 110 -4.32 8.02 -23.42
N ASN A 111 -5.50 8.08 -24.06
CA ASN A 111 -6.78 7.91 -23.36
C ASN A 111 -6.90 6.53 -22.69
N THR A 112 -6.38 5.48 -23.32
CA THR A 112 -6.32 4.14 -22.73
C THR A 112 -5.35 4.11 -21.54
N VAL A 113 -4.19 4.76 -21.66
CA VAL A 113 -3.22 4.83 -20.56
C VAL A 113 -3.81 5.56 -19.36
N VAL A 114 -4.49 6.69 -19.57
CA VAL A 114 -5.17 7.47 -18.52
C VAL A 114 -6.17 6.60 -17.77
N ARG A 115 -7.10 5.94 -18.49
CA ARG A 115 -8.11 5.07 -17.87
C ARG A 115 -7.47 3.94 -17.07
N ASN A 116 -6.50 3.24 -17.64
CA ASN A 116 -5.82 2.13 -16.96
C ASN A 116 -5.11 2.58 -15.67
N VAL A 117 -4.49 3.76 -15.66
CA VAL A 117 -3.82 4.28 -14.45
C VAL A 117 -4.84 4.64 -13.37
N LEU A 118 -5.94 5.29 -13.75
CA LEU A 118 -7.02 5.61 -12.81
C LEU A 118 -7.64 4.32 -12.25
N GLU A 119 -7.96 3.35 -13.11
CA GLU A 119 -8.45 2.03 -12.70
C GLU A 119 -7.46 1.31 -11.78
N ASP A 120 -6.15 1.35 -12.08
CA ASP A 120 -5.13 0.73 -11.21
C ASP A 120 -5.07 1.44 -9.84
N VAL A 121 -5.24 2.75 -9.76
CA VAL A 121 -5.30 3.50 -8.48
C VAL A 121 -6.54 3.10 -7.69
N GLU A 122 -7.73 3.16 -8.28
CA GLU A 122 -8.97 2.80 -7.58
C GLU A 122 -8.95 1.33 -7.13
N LYS A 123 -8.57 0.42 -8.03
CA LYS A 123 -8.58 -1.01 -7.75
C LYS A 123 -7.46 -1.39 -6.77
N TYR A 124 -6.22 -1.01 -7.05
CA TYR A 124 -5.10 -1.54 -6.27
C TYR A 124 -4.74 -0.66 -5.09
N ALA A 125 -4.51 0.63 -5.30
CA ALA A 125 -4.08 1.50 -4.22
C ALA A 125 -5.17 1.68 -3.16
N ARG A 126 -6.43 1.86 -3.58
CA ARG A 126 -7.54 2.13 -2.64
C ARG A 126 -8.32 0.91 -2.15
N PHE A 127 -8.18 -0.25 -2.79
CA PHE A 127 -8.98 -1.42 -2.42
C PHE A 127 -8.16 -2.69 -2.18
N ILE A 128 -7.51 -3.24 -3.21
CA ILE A 128 -6.83 -4.53 -3.11
C ILE A 128 -5.65 -4.49 -2.14
N VAL A 129 -4.78 -3.47 -2.21
CA VAL A 129 -3.62 -3.38 -1.32
C VAL A 129 -4.06 -3.15 0.13
N PRO A 130 -4.95 -2.19 0.47
CA PRO A 130 -5.47 -2.05 1.83
C PRO A 130 -6.00 -3.37 2.41
N LYS A 131 -6.84 -4.08 1.65
CA LYS A 131 -7.42 -5.36 2.06
C LYS A 131 -6.36 -6.39 2.42
N TYR A 132 -5.38 -6.61 1.53
CA TYR A 132 -4.38 -7.67 1.76
C TYR A 132 -3.28 -7.26 2.73
N MET A 133 -2.92 -5.97 2.80
CA MET A 133 -1.93 -5.46 3.74
C MET A 133 -2.44 -5.52 5.18
N ALA A 134 -3.70 -5.16 5.43
CA ALA A 134 -4.32 -5.30 6.75
C ALA A 134 -4.21 -6.75 7.25
N CYS A 135 -4.67 -7.71 6.44
CA CYS A 135 -4.56 -9.13 6.77
C CYS A 135 -3.10 -9.59 6.95
N TYR A 136 -2.18 -9.15 6.09
CA TYR A 136 -0.76 -9.49 6.18
C TYR A 136 -0.15 -9.02 7.52
N LEU A 137 -0.46 -7.80 7.94
CA LEU A 137 0.03 -7.22 9.19
C LEU A 137 -0.59 -7.89 10.41
N GLU A 138 -1.91 -8.14 10.41
CA GLU A 138 -2.58 -8.87 11.50
C GLU A 138 -1.95 -10.26 11.72
N VAL A 139 -1.62 -10.98 10.63
CA VAL A 139 -0.95 -12.29 10.73
C VAL A 139 0.49 -12.15 11.23
N LEU A 140 1.22 -11.13 10.77
CA LEU A 140 2.60 -10.87 11.19
C LEU A 140 2.66 -10.56 12.69
N GLU A 141 1.80 -9.67 13.17
CA GLU A 141 1.66 -9.31 14.58
C GLU A 141 1.21 -10.49 15.44
N ALA A 142 0.28 -11.31 14.95
CA ALA A 142 -0.14 -12.53 15.66
C ALA A 142 1.03 -13.50 15.84
N VAL A 143 1.83 -13.73 14.79
CA VAL A 143 3.01 -14.60 14.87
C VAL A 143 4.08 -14.03 15.80
N ALA A 144 4.36 -12.73 15.71
CA ALA A 144 5.32 -12.06 16.59
C ALA A 144 4.89 -12.19 18.06
N ARG A 145 3.63 -11.89 18.37
CA ARG A 145 3.04 -12.01 19.72
C ARG A 145 3.08 -13.44 20.25
N GLU A 146 2.69 -14.42 19.43
CA GLU A 146 2.70 -15.85 19.81
C GLU A 146 4.11 -16.39 20.07
N ASN A 147 5.14 -15.78 19.46
CA ASN A 147 6.55 -16.16 19.64
C ASN A 147 7.35 -15.21 20.54
N GLN A 148 6.70 -14.22 21.18
CA GLN A 148 7.34 -13.21 22.04
C GLN A 148 8.46 -12.45 21.33
N LEU A 149 8.24 -12.12 20.06
CA LEU A 149 9.15 -11.34 19.22
C LEU A 149 8.68 -9.88 19.19
N GLU A 150 9.64 -8.97 19.23
CA GLU A 150 9.38 -7.55 19.01
C GLU A 150 9.54 -7.24 17.52
N ILE A 151 8.52 -6.58 16.95
CA ILE A 151 8.58 -6.03 15.60
C ILE A 151 8.16 -4.57 15.68
N ASP A 152 8.83 -3.72 14.92
CA ASP A 152 8.46 -2.32 14.79
C ASP A 152 7.55 -2.15 13.57
N THR A 153 6.27 -1.88 13.82
CA THR A 153 5.27 -1.55 12.78
C THR A 153 4.86 -0.08 12.81
N SER A 154 5.54 0.78 13.58
CA SER A 154 5.19 2.20 13.75
C SER A 154 5.15 2.95 12.42
N ALA A 155 6.11 2.66 11.52
CA ALA A 155 6.18 3.20 10.17
C ALA A 155 4.94 2.86 9.29
N LEU A 156 4.10 1.91 9.72
CA LEU A 156 2.92 1.46 8.99
C LEU A 156 1.61 1.92 9.62
N GLU A 157 1.65 2.67 10.73
CA GLU A 157 0.44 3.19 11.40
C GLU A 157 -0.43 4.03 10.44
N GLN A 158 0.22 4.79 9.55
CA GLN A 158 -0.45 5.63 8.57
C GLN A 158 -0.63 4.94 7.19
N LEU A 159 -0.28 3.66 7.07
CA LEU A 159 -0.30 2.95 5.79
C LEU A 159 -1.71 2.96 5.16
N GLN A 160 -2.73 2.60 5.94
CA GLN A 160 -4.10 2.52 5.44
C GLN A 160 -4.60 3.89 4.95
N VAL A 161 -4.35 4.93 5.73
CA VAL A 161 -4.67 6.32 5.39
C VAL A 161 -3.92 6.76 4.13
N SER A 162 -2.63 6.44 4.04
CA SER A 162 -1.79 6.78 2.89
C SER A 162 -2.27 6.10 1.60
N LEU A 163 -2.72 4.85 1.69
CA LEU A 163 -3.29 4.12 0.57
C LEU A 163 -4.65 4.70 0.14
N GLU A 164 -5.50 5.10 1.08
CA GLU A 164 -6.83 5.65 0.82
C GLU A 164 -6.73 7.03 0.14
N PHE A 165 -5.97 7.94 0.74
CA PHE A 165 -5.91 9.35 0.31
C PHE A 165 -4.74 9.63 -0.64
N GLY A 166 -3.76 8.73 -0.74
CA GLY A 166 -2.59 8.90 -1.60
C GLY A 166 -1.67 10.00 -1.13
N VAL A 167 -1.53 10.18 0.19
CA VAL A 167 -0.65 11.18 0.80
C VAL A 167 -0.11 10.60 2.11
N SER A 168 1.16 10.88 2.42
CA SER A 168 1.83 10.43 3.65
C SER A 168 2.18 11.59 4.61
N SER A 169 1.85 12.83 4.25
CA SER A 169 2.06 14.02 5.10
C SER A 169 0.78 14.33 5.88
N GLN A 170 0.94 14.62 7.17
CA GLN A 170 -0.16 14.96 8.06
C GLN A 170 -0.85 16.24 7.60
N THR A 171 -0.08 17.22 7.12
CA THR A 171 -0.60 18.46 6.53
C THR A 171 -1.51 18.20 5.33
N HIS A 172 -1.08 17.34 4.39
CA HIS A 172 -1.93 16.99 3.24
C HIS A 172 -3.23 16.30 3.68
N LEU A 173 -3.16 15.44 4.69
CA LEU A 173 -4.33 14.76 5.22
C LEU A 173 -5.31 15.74 5.88
N ALA A 174 -4.82 16.68 6.69
CA ALA A 174 -5.64 17.71 7.32
C ALA A 174 -6.36 18.56 6.27
N LEU A 175 -5.66 18.97 5.21
CA LEU A 175 -6.25 19.71 4.08
C LEU A 175 -7.34 18.91 3.36
N ILE A 176 -7.14 17.61 3.13
CA ILE A 176 -8.17 16.74 2.53
C ILE A 176 -9.39 16.64 3.45
N ARG A 177 -9.19 16.51 4.76
CA ARG A 177 -10.27 16.46 5.76
C ARG A 177 -11.06 17.78 5.86
N LEU A 178 -10.46 18.89 5.47
CA LEU A 178 -11.14 20.19 5.29
C LEU A 178 -11.95 20.28 3.99
N GLY A 179 -11.93 19.24 3.15
CA GLY A 179 -12.70 19.19 1.91
C GLY A 179 -11.90 19.56 0.65
N LEU A 180 -10.59 19.78 0.75
CA LEU A 180 -9.77 19.95 -0.45
C LEU A 180 -9.66 18.63 -1.21
N SER A 181 -9.67 18.72 -2.53
CA SER A 181 -9.26 17.59 -3.36
C SER A 181 -7.80 17.22 -3.08
N ARG A 182 -7.40 15.96 -3.29
CA ARG A 182 -5.99 15.53 -3.18
C ARG A 182 -5.03 16.45 -3.94
N THR A 183 -5.40 16.83 -5.17
CA THR A 183 -4.58 17.73 -6.00
C THR A 183 -4.44 19.11 -5.36
N SER A 184 -5.53 19.67 -4.85
CA SER A 184 -5.53 20.95 -4.15
C SER A 184 -4.73 20.88 -2.85
N ALA A 185 -4.89 19.81 -2.07
CA ALA A 185 -4.17 19.59 -0.83
C ALA A 185 -2.66 19.51 -1.05
N ILE A 186 -2.19 18.77 -2.07
CA ILE A 186 -0.76 18.70 -2.42
C ILE A 186 -0.23 20.07 -2.87
N ALA A 187 -0.99 20.80 -3.70
CA ALA A 187 -0.57 22.10 -4.19
C ALA A 187 -0.49 23.16 -3.08
N VAL A 188 -1.44 23.15 -2.14
CA VAL A 188 -1.46 24.04 -0.97
C VAL A 188 -0.39 23.62 0.04
N GLY A 189 -0.25 22.33 0.31
CA GLY A 189 0.76 21.79 1.23
C GLY A 189 2.18 22.14 0.81
N ALA A 190 2.48 22.19 -0.49
CA ALA A 190 3.78 22.66 -0.99
C ALA A 190 4.12 24.12 -0.63
N LEU A 191 3.12 24.92 -0.24
CA LEU A 191 3.29 26.29 0.25
C LEU A 191 3.36 26.37 1.78
N ILE A 192 3.05 25.29 2.49
CA ILE A 192 3.09 25.19 3.95
C ILE A 192 4.42 24.52 4.33
N ALA A 193 5.25 25.22 5.09
CA ALA A 193 6.57 24.69 5.49
C ALA A 193 6.48 23.56 6.54
N ASP A 194 5.35 23.47 7.24
CA ASP A 194 5.08 22.46 8.27
C ASP A 194 4.34 21.26 7.67
N ASP A 195 4.96 20.07 7.73
CA ASP A 195 4.37 18.79 7.29
C ASP A 195 3.58 18.06 8.40
N SER A 196 3.52 18.65 9.60
CA SER A 196 2.85 18.12 10.80
C SER A 196 1.56 18.87 11.18
N LEU A 197 0.99 19.66 10.26
CA LEU A 197 -0.22 20.43 10.53
C LEU A 197 -1.40 19.51 10.85
N THR A 198 -2.02 19.70 12.02
CA THR A 198 -3.17 18.94 12.48
C THR A 198 -4.49 19.47 11.94
N ASP A 199 -5.55 18.67 12.03
CA ASP A 199 -6.92 19.06 11.65
C ASP A 199 -7.37 20.35 12.36
N GLU A 200 -7.00 20.53 13.63
CA GLU A 200 -7.33 21.74 14.41
C GLU A 200 -6.54 22.95 13.91
N GLY A 201 -5.22 22.79 13.71
CA GLY A 201 -4.36 23.87 13.19
C GLY A 201 -4.79 24.35 11.80
N ALA A 202 -5.34 23.46 10.98
CA ALA A 202 -5.81 23.79 9.64
C ALA A 202 -7.18 24.51 9.62
N ARG A 203 -8.00 24.41 10.68
CA ARG A 203 -9.31 25.09 10.78
C ARG A 203 -9.22 26.57 11.15
N GLY A 204 -8.04 27.02 11.60
CA GLY A 204 -7.84 28.36 12.16
C GLY A 204 -8.32 28.46 13.61
N PRO A 205 -7.89 29.49 14.35
CA PRO A 205 -8.38 29.80 15.68
C PRO A 205 -9.85 30.24 15.70
#